data_AF-A0A8B6FSJ3-F1
#
_entry.id   AF-A0A8B6FSJ3-F1
#
_cell.length_a   1.000
_cell.length_b   1.000
_cell.length_c   1.000
_cell.angle_alpha   90.00
_cell.angle_beta   90.00
_cell.angle_gamma   90.00
#
_symmetry.space_group_name_H-M   'P 1'
#
loop_
_entity.id
_entity.type
_entity.pdbx_description
1 polymer ?
#
loop_
_entity_poly.entity_id
_entity_poly.type
_entity_poly.pdbx_seq_one_letter_code
_entity_poly.pdbx_strand_id
1 'polypeptide(L)' 'MSGWNSLSGYLQFRPGGGGLSILKTKRKVWCVLDEAQCKLVYYKNEEELRHNKTPIGSINIKGAGISLDLDTHNQFIIL' A
#
# COMPACT_ATOMS: atom_id res chain seq x y z
N MET A 1 20.02 -9.08 -9.85
CA MET A 1 18.81 -9.42 -9.07
C MET A 1 17.62 -8.62 -9.60
N SER A 2 17.23 -8.86 -10.85
CA SER A 2 16.10 -8.23 -11.52
C SER A 2 14.91 -9.18 -11.48
N GLY A 3 13.78 -8.79 -10.88
CA GLY A 3 12.51 -9.47 -11.14
C GLY A 3 11.50 -9.64 -9.99
N TRP A 4 11.79 -9.25 -8.75
CA TRP A 4 10.89 -9.55 -7.61
C TRP A 4 9.87 -8.46 -7.24
N ASN A 5 9.85 -7.33 -7.94
CA ASN A 5 8.87 -6.27 -7.73
C ASN A 5 8.07 -6.04 -9.02
N SER A 6 7.35 -7.04 -9.51
CA SER A 6 6.60 -6.90 -10.78
C SER A 6 5.55 -5.79 -10.72
N LEU A 7 5.12 -5.41 -9.52
CA LEU A 7 4.24 -4.27 -9.30
C LEU A 7 4.65 -3.48 -8.04
N SER A 8 5.13 -2.26 -8.27
CA SER A 8 5.46 -1.30 -7.21
C SER A 8 5.21 0.12 -7.67
N GLY A 9 4.86 1.00 -6.75
CA GLY A 9 4.60 2.40 -7.09
C GLY A 9 4.20 3.25 -5.91
N TYR A 10 4.16 4.56 -6.14
CA TYR A 10 3.68 5.51 -5.14
C TYR A 10 2.16 5.51 -5.04
N LEU A 11 1.64 5.33 -3.82
CA LEU A 11 0.22 5.47 -3.52
C LEU A 11 -0.02 6.54 -2.45
N GLN A 12 -1.17 7.21 -2.55
CA GLN A 12 -1.70 8.02 -1.46
C GLN A 12 -2.45 7.11 -0.51
N PHE A 13 -1.82 6.80 0.61
CA PHE A 13 -2.34 5.84 1.57
C PHE A 13 -3.10 6.52 2.70
N ARG A 14 -4.32 6.03 2.96
CA ARG A 14 -5.09 6.36 4.15
C ARG A 14 -5.31 5.08 4.96
N PRO A 15 -4.80 4.97 6.19
CA PRO A 15 -5.06 3.80 7.01
C PRO A 15 -6.54 3.76 7.40
N GLY A 16 -7.24 2.67 7.05
CA GLY A 16 -8.60 2.42 7.50
C GLY A 16 -8.65 2.10 9.00
N GLY A 17 -9.71 2.53 9.69
CA GLY A 17 -9.95 2.18 11.09
C GLY A 17 -11.00 3.05 11.78
N GLY A 18 -12.27 2.60 11.77
CA GLY A 18 -13.36 3.18 12.57
C GLY A 18 -13.63 4.69 12.39
N GLY A 19 -14.61 5.22 13.14
CA GLY A 19 -15.07 6.61 13.02
C GLY A 19 -14.02 7.71 13.23
N LEU A 20 -12.82 7.36 13.74
CA LEU A 20 -11.71 8.29 13.94
C LEU A 20 -10.66 8.28 12.81
N SER A 21 -10.71 7.33 11.87
CA SER A 21 -9.80 7.29 10.71
C SER A 21 -10.02 8.44 9.72
N ILE A 22 -11.18 9.11 9.78
CA ILE A 22 -11.49 10.31 9.00
C ILE A 22 -10.47 11.43 9.25
N LEU A 23 -9.94 11.53 10.47
CA LEU A 23 -8.96 12.55 10.87
C LEU A 23 -7.52 12.23 10.45
N LYS A 24 -7.24 11.01 9.97
CA LYS A 24 -5.89 10.66 9.50
C LYS A 24 -5.66 11.16 8.08
N THR A 25 -4.68 12.03 7.92
CA THR A 25 -4.24 12.60 6.65
C THR A 25 -3.71 11.51 5.71
N LYS A 26 -4.01 11.65 4.41
CA LYS A 26 -3.41 10.81 3.35
C LYS A 26 -1.90 11.02 3.35
N ARG A 27 -1.12 9.94 3.25
CA ARG A 27 0.35 10.00 3.14
C ARG A 27 0.82 9.33 1.86
N LYS A 28 1.77 9.95 1.16
CA LYS A 28 2.45 9.32 0.03
C LYS A 28 3.43 8.28 0.56
N VAL A 29 3.32 7.05 0.07
CA VAL A 29 4.19 5.92 0.44
C VAL A 29 4.58 5.13 -0.80
N TRP A 30 5.71 4.45 -0.76
CA TRP A 30 6.12 3.51 -1.80
C TRP A 30 5.59 2.12 -1.47
N CYS A 31 4.69 1.60 -2.29
CA CYS A 31 4.08 0.29 -2.10
C CYS A 31 4.72 -0.74 -3.03
N VAL A 32 4.86 -1.96 -2.52
CA VAL A 32 5.36 -3.13 -3.24
C VAL A 32 4.38 -4.27 -3.02
N LEU A 33 3.92 -4.89 -4.11
CA LEU A 33 3.14 -6.10 -4.05
C LEU A 33 4.07 -7.31 -3.87
N ASP A 34 3.99 -7.95 -2.71
CA ASP A 34 4.58 -9.26 -2.47
C ASP A 34 3.55 -10.33 -2.79
N GLU A 35 3.62 -10.84 -4.03
CA GLU A 35 2.70 -11.85 -4.54
C GLU A 35 2.83 -13.19 -3.81
N ALA A 36 4.05 -13.57 -3.43
CA ALA A 36 4.34 -14.84 -2.76
C ALA A 36 3.68 -14.90 -1.38
N GLN A 37 3.68 -13.78 -0.65
CA GLN A 37 3.07 -13.68 0.67
C GLN A 37 1.65 -13.12 0.66
N CYS A 38 1.12 -12.74 -0.51
CA CYS A 38 -0.13 -12.00 -0.65
C CYS A 38 -0.19 -10.77 0.26
N LYS A 39 0.85 -9.93 0.22
CA LYS A 39 0.94 -8.72 1.03
C LYS A 39 1.21 -7.49 0.18
N LEU A 40 0.60 -6.37 0.57
CA LEU A 40 1.02 -5.05 0.14
C LEU A 40 1.95 -4.47 1.20
N VAL A 41 3.23 -4.40 0.90
CA VAL A 41 4.26 -3.83 1.80
C VAL A 41 4.49 -2.37 1.44
N TYR A 42 4.65 -1.49 2.41
CA TYR A 42 4.86 -0.08 2.13
C TYR A 42 5.98 0.57 2.96
N TYR A 43 6.74 1.43 2.28
CA TYR A 43 7.91 2.17 2.76
C TYR A 43 7.64 3.67 2.70
N LYS A 44 8.48 4.47 3.35
CA LYS A 44 8.34 5.94 3.27
C LYS A 44 8.56 6.43 1.84
N ASN A 45 9.53 5.84 1.16
CA ASN A 45 9.90 6.12 -0.22
C ASN A 45 10.61 4.90 -0.83
N GLU A 46 10.97 5.01 -2.11
CA GLU A 46 11.63 3.92 -2.85
C GLU A 46 13.06 3.67 -2.35
N GLU A 47 13.76 4.70 -1.91
CA GLU A 47 15.15 4.63 -1.44
C GLU A 47 15.29 3.77 -0.18
N GLU A 48 14.31 3.81 0.72
CA GLU A 48 14.31 2.94 1.91
C GLU A 48 14.32 1.46 1.53
N LEU A 49 13.55 1.07 0.51
CA LEU A 49 13.59 -0.30 -0.02
C LEU A 49 14.95 -0.63 -0.64
N ARG A 50 15.50 0.28 -1.47
CA ARG A 50 16.82 0.09 -2.11
C ARG A 50 17.96 -0.08 -1.10
N HIS A 51 17.83 0.55 0.06
CA HIS A 51 18.78 0.44 1.18
C HIS A 51 18.40 -0.66 2.20
N ASN A 52 17.48 -1.56 1.86
CA ASN A 52 17.02 -2.67 2.72
C ASN A 52 16.56 -2.22 4.13
N LYS A 53 15.96 -1.04 4.24
CA LYS A 53 15.38 -0.58 5.51
C LYS A 53 14.07 -1.31 5.81
N THR A 54 13.69 -1.32 7.08
CA THR A 54 12.43 -1.91 7.54
C THR A 54 11.24 -1.17 6.94
N PRO A 55 10.22 -1.88 6.41
CA PRO A 55 8.99 -1.24 5.92
C PRO A 55 8.24 -0.55 7.05
N ILE A 56 7.47 0.49 6.70
CA ILE A 56 6.55 1.15 7.65
C ILE A 56 5.47 0.16 8.11
N GLY A 57 5.05 -0.73 7.21
CA GLY A 57 4.12 -1.79 7.53
C GLY A 57 3.75 -2.62 6.31
N SER A 58 2.78 -3.52 6.52
CA SER A 58 2.22 -4.33 5.46
C SER A 58 0.73 -4.59 5.69
N ILE A 59 0.02 -4.86 4.61
CA ILE A 59 -1.40 -5.24 4.61
C ILE A 59 -1.47 -6.64 4.01
N ASN A 60 -2.05 -7.59 4.74
CA ASN A 60 -2.38 -8.89 4.17
C ASN A 60 -3.60 -8.72 3.24
N ILE A 61 -3.44 -9.08 1.98
CA ILE A 61 -4.49 -8.95 0.95
C ILE A 61 -5.02 -10.31 0.51
N LYS A 62 -4.65 -11.41 1.20
CA LYS A 62 -5.16 -12.75 0.90
C LYS A 62 -6.66 -12.81 1.13
N GLY A 63 -7.42 -13.00 0.06
CA GLY A 63 -8.88 -13.04 0.09
C GLY A 63 -9.55 -11.68 0.30
N ALA A 64 -8.80 -10.57 0.21
CA ALA A 64 -9.34 -9.23 0.35
C ALA A 64 -10.21 -8.85 -0.86
N GLY A 65 -11.26 -8.07 -0.61
CA GLY A 65 -12.04 -7.44 -1.67
C GLY A 65 -11.39 -6.15 -2.14
N ILE A 66 -11.47 -5.83 -3.43
CA ILE A 66 -11.06 -4.53 -3.96
C ILE A 66 -12.30 -3.83 -4.50
N SER A 67 -12.63 -2.67 -3.93
CA SER A 67 -13.68 -1.80 -4.44
C SER A 67 -13.05 -0.55 -5.05
N LEU A 68 -13.54 -0.15 -6.22
CA LEU A 68 -13.17 1.12 -6.82
C LEU A 68 -14.11 2.21 -6.30
N ASP A 69 -13.55 3.38 -6.01
CA ASP A 69 -14.35 4.57 -5.73
C ASP A 69 -14.65 5.26 -7.07
N LEU A 70 -15.93 5.29 -7.47
CA LEU A 70 -16.34 5.85 -8.75
C LEU A 70 -16.48 7.37 -8.73
N ASP A 71 -16.56 7.97 -7.54
CA ASP A 71 -16.71 9.41 -7.37
C ASP A 71 -15.32 10.10 -7.32
N THR A 72 -14.32 9.38 -6.82
CA THR A 72 -12.94 9.87 -6.71
C THR A 72 -12.01 9.19 -7.71
N HIS A 73 -11.41 9.97 -8.61
CA HIS A 73 -10.45 9.45 -9.58
C HIS A 73 -9.25 8.77 -8.92
N ASN A 74 -8.84 7.63 -9.48
CA ASN A 74 -7.65 6.87 -9.08
C ASN A 74 -7.64 6.44 -7.60
N GLN A 75 -8.81 6.15 -7.04
CA GLN A 75 -8.97 5.68 -5.66
C GLN A 75 -9.59 4.28 -5.63
N PHE A 76 -9.04 3.44 -4.76
CA PHE A 76 -9.57 2.11 -4.48
C PHE A 76 -9.49 1.84 -2.98
N ILE A 77 -10.31 0.89 -2.53
CA ILE A 77 -10.41 0.45 -1.15
C ILE A 77 -10.12 -1.05 -1.11
N ILE A 78 -9.26 -1.45 -0.17
CA ILE A 78 -9.02 -2.86 0.17
C ILE A 78 -9.91 -3.17 1.38
N LEU A 79 -10.81 -4.15 1.23
CA LEU A 79 -11.80 -4.60 2.21
C LEU A 79 -11.39 -5.91 2.86
#